data_AF-A0A916Z1A5-F1
#
_entry.id   AF-A0A916Z1A5-F1
#
_cell.length_a   1.000
_cell.length_b   1.000
_cell.length_c   1.000
_cell.angle_alpha   90.00
_cell.angle_beta   90.00
_cell.angle_gamma   90.00
#
_symmetry.space_group_name_H-M   'P 1'
#
loop_
_entity.id
_entity.type
_entity.pdbx_description
1 polymer ?
#
loop_
_entity_poly.entity_id
_entity_poly.type
_entity_poly.pdbx_seq_one_letter_code
_entity_poly.pdbx_strand_id
1 'polypeptide(L)'
;MNNNYFVHLFETTGDLLYRVRIYDRELTKVDEIIEMDETYSMIERKLKNMDNDAWQDRAAHKLLHMKHRLVTMMEDLLFTA
;
A
#
# COMPACT_ATOMS: atom_id res chain seq x y z
N MET A 1 -15.24 -2.12 -10.69
CA MET A 1 -14.89 -0.92 -9.88
C MET A 1 -14.66 0.28 -10.80
N ASN A 2 -14.96 1.53 -10.42
CA ASN A 2 -14.68 2.68 -11.30
C ASN A 2 -13.16 2.88 -11.39
N ASN A 3 -12.57 2.93 -12.59
CA ASN A 3 -11.11 2.96 -12.81
C ASN A 3 -10.41 4.06 -11.98
N ASN A 4 -11.07 5.22 -11.86
CA ASN A 4 -10.59 6.34 -11.03
C ASN A 4 -10.46 6.01 -9.54
N TYR A 5 -11.34 5.18 -8.98
CA TYR A 5 -11.25 4.77 -7.57
C TYR A 5 -10.06 3.83 -7.34
N PHE A 6 -9.80 2.91 -8.28
CA PHE A 6 -8.64 2.01 -8.18
C PHE A 6 -7.33 2.79 -8.23
N VAL A 7 -7.19 3.70 -9.20
CA VAL A 7 -5.99 4.55 -9.33
C VAL A 7 -5.77 5.38 -8.07
N HIS A 8 -6.82 6.04 -7.56
CA HIS A 8 -6.72 6.84 -6.36
C HIS A 8 -6.33 6.03 -5.12
N LEU A 9 -6.90 4.82 -4.97
CA LEU A 9 -6.54 3.91 -3.89
C LEU A 9 -5.07 3.46 -4.01
N PHE A 10 -4.63 3.11 -5.21
CA PHE A 10 -3.24 2.73 -5.48
C PHE A 10 -2.27 3.85 -5.09
N GLU A 11 -2.47 5.07 -5.60
CA GLU A 11 -1.63 6.23 -5.31
C GLU A 11 -1.59 6.56 -3.81
N THR A 12 -2.76 6.56 -3.15
CA THR A 12 -2.85 6.86 -1.71
C THR A 12 -2.13 5.81 -0.87
N THR A 13 -2.26 4.53 -1.22
CA THR A 13 -1.54 3.45 -0.53
C THR A 13 -0.02 3.59 -0.72
N GLY A 14 0.44 3.98 -1.91
CA GLY A 14 1.86 4.23 -2.18
C GLY A 14 2.44 5.38 -1.36
N ASP A 15 1.72 6.51 -1.26
CA ASP A 15 2.13 7.65 -0.43
C ASP A 15 2.20 7.27 1.06
N LEU A 16 1.22 6.53 1.57
CA LEU A 16 1.23 6.03 2.95
C LEU A 16 2.41 5.10 3.21
N LEU A 17 2.70 4.17 2.29
CA LEU A 17 3.82 3.24 2.41
C LEU A 17 5.16 3.99 2.46
N TYR A 18 5.33 5.00 1.59
CA TYR A 18 6.49 5.88 1.60
C TYR A 18 6.65 6.63 2.93
N ARG A 19 5.55 7.16 3.49
CA ARG A 19 5.60 7.88 4.77
C ARG A 19 5.97 6.95 5.92
N VAL A 20 5.30 5.79 6.04
CA VAL A 20 5.59 4.82 7.10
C VAL A 20 7.07 4.41 7.10
N ARG A 21 7.66 4.21 5.92
CA ARG A 21 9.11 3.96 5.76
C ARG A 21 10.01 5.05 6.34
N ILE A 22 9.62 6.33 6.22
CA ILE A 22 10.38 7.46 6.77
C ILE A 22 10.24 7.54 8.28
N TYR A 23 9.06 7.20 8.81
CA TYR A 23 8.77 7.30 10.24
C TYR A 23 9.29 6.11 11.05
N ASP A 24 9.42 4.91 10.47
CA ASP A 24 9.99 3.73 11.12
C ASP A 24 11.53 3.82 11.24
N ARG A 25 12.03 4.83 11.96
CA ARG A 25 13.47 5.12 12.12
C ARG A 25 14.23 3.99 12.82
N GLU A 26 13.56 3.31 13.72
CA GLU A 26 14.11 2.20 14.51
C GLU A 26 13.95 0.85 13.81
N LEU A 27 13.44 0.83 12.56
CA LEU A 27 13.25 -0.37 11.74
C LEU A 27 12.41 -1.46 12.42
N THR A 28 11.46 -1.05 13.26
CA THR A 28 10.63 -1.98 14.05
C THR A 28 9.55 -2.68 13.23
N LYS A 29 9.25 -2.16 12.04
CA LYS A 29 8.24 -2.66 11.10
C LYS A 29 8.85 -3.07 9.76
N VAL A 30 10.18 -3.14 9.66
CA VAL A 30 10.91 -3.27 8.39
C VAL A 30 10.47 -4.49 7.56
N ASP A 31 10.29 -5.66 8.18
CA ASP A 31 9.89 -6.88 7.48
C ASP A 31 8.49 -6.72 6.84
N GLU A 32 7.55 -6.16 7.61
CA GLU A 32 6.17 -5.95 7.14
C GLU A 32 6.12 -4.89 6.03
N ILE A 33 6.95 -3.85 6.11
CA ILE A 33 7.12 -2.83 5.08
C ILE A 33 7.67 -3.44 3.78
N ILE A 34 8.67 -4.32 3.88
CA ILE A 34 9.26 -4.99 2.70
C ILE A 34 8.21 -5.84 1.98
N GLU A 35 7.43 -6.66 2.71
CA GLU A 35 6.36 -7.47 2.12
C GLU A 35 5.30 -6.61 1.41
N MET A 36 4.99 -5.44 1.99
CA MET A 36 4.08 -4.47 1.38
C MET A 36 4.66 -3.81 0.13
N ASP A 37 5.95 -3.45 0.13
CA ASP A 37 6.64 -2.90 -1.04
C ASP A 37 6.68 -3.91 -2.20
N GLU A 38 6.94 -5.19 -1.91
CA GLU A 38 6.90 -6.25 -2.91
C GLU A 38 5.50 -6.41 -3.51
N THR A 39 4.47 -6.42 -2.65
CA THR A 39 3.07 -6.51 -3.06
C THR A 39 2.67 -5.30 -3.91
N TYR A 40 3.02 -4.09 -3.48
CA TYR A 40 2.74 -2.84 -4.21
C TYR A 40 3.40 -2.84 -5.58
N SER A 41 4.69 -3.19 -5.64
CA SER A 41 5.47 -3.27 -6.88
C SER A 41 4.92 -4.31 -7.85
N MET A 42 4.43 -5.45 -7.35
CA MET A 42 3.76 -6.45 -8.18
C MET A 42 2.47 -5.89 -8.80
N ILE A 43 1.67 -5.13 -8.04
CA ILE A 43 0.45 -4.50 -8.53
C ILE A 43 0.79 -3.44 -9.58
N GLU A 44 1.79 -2.60 -9.32
CA GLU A 44 2.25 -1.56 -10.26
C GLU A 44 2.67 -2.16 -11.61
N ARG A 45 3.49 -3.22 -11.58
CA ARG A 45 3.95 -3.91 -12.80
C ARG A 45 2.79 -4.49 -13.60
N LYS A 46 1.76 -5.01 -12.94
CA LYS A 46 0.59 -5.57 -13.63
C LYS A 46 -0.34 -4.50 -14.17
N LEU A 47 -0.52 -3.40 -13.44
CA LEU A 47 -1.35 -2.27 -13.88
C LEU A 47 -0.85 -1.70 -15.22
N LYS A 48 0.46 -1.63 -15.42
CA LYS A 48 1.07 -1.17 -16.69
C LYS A 48 0.81 -2.10 -17.89
N ASN A 49 0.44 -3.37 -17.64
CA ASN A 49 0.43 -4.43 -18.65
C ASN A 49 -0.95 -5.08 -18.86
N MET A 50 -1.94 -4.81 -18.02
CA MET A 50 -3.25 -5.48 -18.08
C MET A 50 -4.41 -4.54 -17.78
N ASP A 51 -5.42 -4.58 -18.64
CA ASP A 51 -6.76 -4.06 -18.38
C ASP A 51 -7.71 -5.24 -18.12
N ASN A 52 -7.81 -5.66 -16.86
CA ASN A 52 -8.63 -6.80 -16.43
C ASN A 52 -9.35 -6.47 -15.12
N ASP A 53 -10.66 -6.27 -15.20
CA ASP A 53 -11.52 -5.88 -14.07
C ASP A 53 -11.45 -6.86 -12.89
N ALA A 54 -11.46 -8.18 -13.14
CA ALA A 54 -11.41 -9.18 -12.08
C ALA A 54 -10.04 -9.24 -11.38
N TRP A 55 -8.98 -8.82 -12.05
CA TRP A 55 -7.68 -8.62 -11.43
C TRP A 55 -7.65 -7.32 -10.63
N GLN A 56 -8.17 -6.22 -11.18
CA GLN A 56 -8.23 -4.92 -10.50
C GLN A 56 -9.03 -4.99 -9.20
N ASP A 57 -10.19 -5.66 -9.18
CA ASP A 57 -10.99 -5.82 -7.96
C ASP A 57 -10.24 -6.62 -6.87
N ARG A 58 -9.44 -7.63 -7.25
CA ARG A 58 -8.60 -8.37 -6.28
C ARG A 58 -7.42 -7.53 -5.78
N ALA A 59 -6.80 -6.75 -6.67
CA ALA A 59 -5.75 -5.82 -6.31
C ALA A 59 -6.28 -4.70 -5.40
N ALA A 60 -7.50 -4.21 -5.63
CA ALA A 60 -8.16 -3.22 -4.81
C ALA A 60 -8.35 -3.69 -3.37
N HIS A 61 -8.82 -4.91 -3.17
CA HIS A 61 -8.95 -5.48 -1.82
C HIS A 61 -7.59 -5.54 -1.11
N LYS A 62 -6.54 -5.98 -1.80
CA LYS A 62 -5.18 -5.98 -1.24
C LYS A 62 -4.72 -4.57 -0.85
N LEU A 63 -4.90 -3.59 -1.74
CA LEU A 63 -4.53 -2.19 -1.47
C LEU A 63 -5.31 -1.59 -0.30
N LEU A 64 -6.59 -1.95 -0.13
CA LEU A 64 -7.41 -1.51 0.98
C LEU A 64 -6.90 -2.08 2.31
N HIS A 65 -6.60 -3.38 2.36
CA HIS A 65 -5.99 -4.01 3.54
C HIS A 65 -4.64 -3.38 3.89
N MET A 66 -3.77 -3.16 2.89
CA MET A 66 -2.50 -2.48 3.08
C MET A 66 -2.70 -1.06 3.62
N LYS A 67 -3.62 -0.28 3.03
CA LYS A 67 -3.93 1.08 3.48
C LYS A 67 -4.33 1.10 4.95
N HIS A 68 -5.26 0.23 5.37
CA HIS A 68 -5.67 0.14 6.77
C HIS A 68 -4.49 -0.17 7.69
N ARG A 69 -3.65 -1.14 7.31
CA ARG A 69 -2.51 -1.52 8.14
C ARG A 69 -1.45 -0.42 8.20
N LEU A 70 -1.18 0.28 7.10
CA LEU A 70 -0.26 1.41 7.05
C LEU A 70 -0.74 2.58 7.89
N VAL A 71 -2.05 2.87 7.92
CA VAL A 71 -2.62 3.88 8.83
C VAL A 71 -2.37 3.49 10.28
N THR A 72 -2.66 2.23 10.66
CA THR A 72 -2.39 1.76 12.03
C THR A 72 -0.90 1.83 12.38
N MET A 73 0.00 1.43 11.48
CA MET A 73 1.44 1.58 11.71
C MET A 73 1.85 3.03 11.91
N MET A 74 1.29 3.94 11.10
CA MET A 74 1.59 5.36 11.20
C MET A 74 1.08 5.93 12.54
N GLU A 75 -0.10 5.54 12.98
CA GLU A 75 -0.63 5.89 14.30
C GLU A 75 0.33 5.40 15.40
N ASP A 76 0.70 4.11 15.38
CA ASP A 76 1.63 3.52 16.35
C ASP A 76 2.95 4.30 16.40
N LEU A 77 3.56 4.57 15.24
CA LEU A 77 4.84 5.28 15.14
C LEU A 77 4.75 6.72 15.66
N LEU A 78 3.63 7.42 15.43
CA LEU A 78 3.41 8.78 15.93
C LEU A 78 3.15 8.83 17.43
N PHE A 79 2.51 7.81 18.01
CA PHE A 79 2.29 7.72 19.46
C PHE A 79 3.56 7.33 20.22
N THR A 80 4.51 6.65 19.58
CA THR A 80 5.78 6.24 20.19
C THR A 80 6.95 7.22 19.98
N ALA A 81 6.77 8.25 19.14
CA ALA A 81 7.78 9.28 18.85
C ALA A 81 7.75 10.45 19.85
#